data_AF-A0A523X280-F1
#
_entry.id   AF-A0A523X280-F1
#
_cell.length_a   1.000
_cell.length_b   1.000
_cell.length_c   1.000
_cell.angle_alpha   90.00
_cell.angle_beta   90.00
_cell.angle_gamma   90.00
#
_symmetry.space_group_name_H-M   'P 1'
#
loop_
_entity.id
_entity.type
_entity.pdbx_description
1 polymer ?
#
loop_
_entity_poly.entity_id
_entity_poly.type
_entity_poly.pdbx_seq_one_letter_code
_entity_poly.pdbx_strand_id
1 'polypeptide(L)'
;MQPRLYDIWPDFEPVYDENEYSWTPLRKLGETLLLNCGECDGPSDLRHPLCDTCVNKRSDIASEAYIASTGREMEKWPTVMLCRIHSPE
;
A
#
# COMPACT_ATOMS: atom_id res chain seq x y z
N MET A 1 13.53 -25.20 14.30
CA MET A 1 12.84 -24.42 13.25
C MET A 1 13.60 -23.10 13.17
N GLN A 2 14.16 -22.72 12.01
CA GLN A 2 14.72 -21.38 11.87
C GLN A 2 13.56 -20.39 11.92
N PRO A 3 13.61 -19.33 12.75
CA PRO A 3 12.59 -18.28 12.71
C PRO A 3 12.54 -17.73 11.28
N ARG A 4 11.33 -17.53 10.72
CA ARG A 4 11.23 -16.90 9.40
C ARG A 4 11.76 -15.48 9.56
N LEU A 5 12.50 -14.97 8.56
CA LEU A 5 13.16 -13.66 8.63
C LEU A 5 12.23 -12.53 9.09
N TYR A 6 10.94 -12.65 8.74
CA TYR A 6 9.87 -11.70 9.07
C TYR A 6 9.30 -11.84 10.50
N ASP A 7 9.56 -12.95 11.18
CA ASP A 7 9.24 -13.15 12.60
C ASP A 7 10.26 -12.45 13.53
N ILE A 8 11.33 -11.86 12.96
CA ILE A 8 12.44 -11.18 13.66
C ILE A 8 12.43 -9.67 13.39
N TRP A 9 11.49 -9.17 12.58
CA TRP A 9 11.38 -7.74 12.31
C TRP A 9 10.86 -7.02 13.57
N PRO A 10 11.39 -5.85 13.95
CA PRO A 10 10.91 -5.12 15.11
C PRO A 10 9.41 -4.80 14.98
N ASP A 11 8.71 -4.75 16.11
CA ASP A 11 7.31 -4.32 16.12
C ASP A 11 7.19 -2.91 15.52
N PHE A 12 6.25 -2.73 14.61
CA PHE A 12 5.94 -1.44 14.01
C PHE A 12 4.42 -1.25 13.92
N GLU A 13 3.97 -0.01 14.04
CA GLU A 13 2.55 0.34 13.94
C GLU A 13 2.28 1.00 12.58
N PRO A 14 1.38 0.43 11.75
CA PRO A 14 0.99 1.07 10.50
C PRO A 14 0.24 2.39 10.77
N VAL A 15 0.69 3.45 10.10
CA VAL A 15 -0.04 4.73 10.03
C VAL A 15 -1.01 4.66 8.85
N TYR A 16 -2.16 5.32 9.00
CA TYR A 16 -3.22 5.38 8.00
C TYR A 16 -3.65 6.84 7.81
N ASP A 17 -2.81 7.66 7.20
CA ASP A 17 -3.20 9.02 6.78
C ASP A 17 -3.80 9.02 5.36
N GLU A 18 -4.73 9.94 5.09
CA GLU A 18 -5.42 10.12 3.81
C GLU A 18 -4.45 10.55 2.69
N ASN A 19 -3.28 11.09 3.05
CA ASN A 19 -2.23 11.52 2.12
C ASN A 19 -1.30 10.39 1.65
N GLU A 20 -1.53 9.14 2.10
CA GLU A 20 -0.54 8.08 1.87
C GLU A 20 -0.74 7.31 0.56
N TYR A 21 -1.78 7.58 -0.23
CA TYR A 21 -2.01 6.88 -1.49
C TYR A 21 -2.30 7.81 -2.65
N SER A 22 -1.93 7.35 -3.84
CA SER A 22 -2.25 7.99 -5.12
C SER A 22 -2.49 6.91 -6.15
N TRP A 23 -3.20 7.23 -7.24
CA TRP A 23 -3.36 6.31 -8.35
C TRP A 23 -3.05 7.00 -9.66
N THR A 24 -2.50 6.24 -10.60
CA THR A 24 -2.18 6.75 -11.93
C THR A 24 -2.15 5.61 -12.96
N PRO A 25 -2.58 5.86 -14.21
CA PRO A 25 -2.41 4.88 -15.27
C PRO A 25 -0.93 4.79 -15.67
N LEU A 26 -0.33 3.61 -15.49
CA LEU A 26 1.02 3.33 -15.95
C LEU A 26 0.99 2.49 -17.23
N ARG A 27 1.83 2.86 -18.21
CA ARG A 27 1.89 2.17 -19.50
C ARG A 27 2.23 0.69 -19.29
N LYS A 28 1.37 -0.20 -19.82
CA LYS A 28 1.42 -1.67 -19.67
C LYS A 28 1.02 -2.25 -18.30
N LEU A 29 0.81 -1.43 -17.28
CA LEU A 29 0.38 -1.87 -15.94
C LEU A 29 -1.07 -1.49 -15.62
N GLY A 30 -1.66 -0.59 -16.42
CA GLY A 30 -3.04 -0.14 -16.24
C GLY A 30 -3.17 0.87 -15.10
N GLU A 31 -4.38 1.00 -14.56
CA GLU A 31 -4.62 1.74 -13.31
C GLU A 31 -3.77 1.13 -12.21
N THR A 32 -2.84 1.92 -11.68
CA THR A 32 -1.88 1.47 -10.68
C THR A 32 -2.08 2.27 -9.40
N LEU A 33 -2.25 1.55 -8.28
CA LEU A 33 -2.24 2.14 -6.95
C LEU A 33 -0.80 2.30 -6.47
N LEU A 34 -0.47 3.50 -6.02
CA LEU A 34 0.77 3.84 -5.36
C LEU A 34 0.46 3.98 -3.87
N LEU A 35 0.98 3.06 -3.05
CA LEU A 35 0.90 3.15 -1.59
C LEU A 35 2.25 3.63 -1.06
N ASN A 36 2.27 4.80 -0.42
CA ASN A 36 3.43 5.26 0.32
C ASN A 36 3.50 4.50 1.66
N CYS A 37 4.39 3.53 1.76
CA CYS A 37 4.79 2.88 3.00
C CYS A 37 5.78 3.79 3.73
N GLY A 38 5.30 4.97 4.15
CA GLY A 38 6.11 6.03 4.77
C GLY A 38 6.51 5.73 6.20
N GLU A 39 5.94 6.45 7.16
CA GLU A 39 6.42 6.58 8.56
C GLU A 39 6.52 5.29 9.38
N CYS A 40 5.96 4.17 8.91
CA CYS A 40 6.14 2.89 9.58
C CYS A 40 7.48 2.23 9.21
N ASP A 41 8.21 1.74 10.21
CA ASP A 41 9.48 1.00 10.02
C ASP A 41 9.28 -0.43 9.47
N GLY A 42 8.11 -0.72 8.89
CA GLY A 42 7.78 -2.03 8.32
C GLY A 42 8.57 -2.33 7.04
N PRO A 43 8.69 -3.62 6.66
CA PRO A 43 9.54 -4.06 5.55
C PRO A 43 8.99 -3.75 4.15
N SER A 44 7.80 -3.16 4.03
CA SER A 44 7.09 -2.96 2.75
C SER A 44 6.97 -4.26 1.94
N ASP A 45 6.68 -5.38 2.63
CA ASP A 45 6.70 -6.72 2.05
C ASP A 45 5.42 -7.47 2.44
N LEU A 46 4.63 -7.91 1.45
CA LEU A 46 3.37 -8.63 1.67
C LEU A 46 3.57 -10.00 2.33
N ARG A 47 4.80 -10.51 2.41
CA ARG A 47 5.12 -11.72 3.20
C ARG A 47 5.05 -11.45 4.71
N HIS A 48 5.08 -10.19 5.14
CA HIS A 48 4.88 -9.79 6.52
C HIS A 48 3.38 -9.56 6.81
N PRO A 49 2.77 -10.24 7.80
CA PRO A 49 1.33 -10.17 8.04
C PRO A 49 0.77 -8.76 8.27
N LEU A 50 1.52 -7.90 8.99
CA LEU A 50 1.12 -6.50 9.20
C LEU A 50 1.12 -5.69 7.90
N CYS A 51 2.08 -5.93 7.00
CA CYS A 51 2.13 -5.23 5.71
C CYS A 51 1.01 -5.72 4.79
N ASP A 52 0.72 -7.03 4.77
CA ASP A 52 -0.42 -7.57 4.02
C ASP A 52 -1.74 -6.94 4.48
N THR A 53 -1.96 -6.89 5.80
CA THR A 53 -3.17 -6.28 6.39
C THR A 53 -3.26 -4.79 6.05
N CYS A 54 -2.15 -4.06 6.19
CA CYS A 54 -2.08 -2.64 5.88
C CYS A 54 -2.38 -2.35 4.40
N VAL A 55 -1.75 -3.10 3.49
CA VAL A 55 -1.93 -2.94 2.04
C VAL A 55 -3.34 -3.26 1.61
N ASN A 56 -3.95 -4.33 2.11
CA ASN A 56 -5.34 -4.67 1.79
C ASN A 56 -6.29 -3.56 2.28
N LYS A 57 -6.18 -3.15 3.54
CA LYS A 57 -7.02 -2.07 4.10
C LYS A 57 -6.91 -0.77 3.31
N ARG A 58 -5.69 -0.36 2.95
CA ARG A 58 -5.46 0.89 2.18
C ARG A 58 -5.89 0.76 0.72
N SER A 59 -5.83 -0.44 0.15
CA SER A 59 -6.33 -0.70 -1.20
C SER A 59 -7.84 -0.57 -1.28
N ASP A 60 -8.56 -1.04 -0.25
CA ASP A 60 -10.02 -0.93 -0.16
C ASP A 60 -10.46 0.53 -0.06
N ILE A 61 -9.82 1.30 0.83
CA ILE A 61 -10.06 2.76 0.96
C ILE A 61 -9.81 3.47 -0.38
N ALA A 62 -8.70 3.14 -1.05
CA ALA A 62 -8.38 3.74 -2.34
C ALA A 62 -9.40 3.36 -3.43
N SER A 63 -9.92 2.13 -3.44
CA SER A 63 -10.96 1.70 -4.38
C SER A 63 -12.25 2.50 -4.18
N GLU A 64 -12.68 2.72 -2.93
CA GLU A 64 -13.85 3.54 -2.62
C GLU A 64 -13.68 4.99 -3.12
N ALA A 65 -12.52 5.60 -2.85
CA ALA A 65 -12.19 6.95 -3.32
C ALA A 65 -12.12 7.03 -4.86
N TYR A 66 -11.58 6.00 -5.52
CA TYR A 66 -11.53 5.91 -6.97
C TYR A 66 -12.93 5.81 -7.59
N ILE A 67 -13.82 4.98 -7.03
CA ILE A 67 -15.21 4.85 -7.48
C ILE A 67 -15.93 6.20 -7.32
N ALA A 68 -15.79 6.84 -6.15
CA ALA A 68 -16.41 8.14 -5.89
C ALA A 68 -15.92 9.25 -6.84
N SER A 69 -14.63 9.24 -7.20
CA SER A 69 -14.03 10.28 -8.06
C SER A 69 -14.20 10.04 -9.56
N THR A 70 -14.29 8.79 -10.01
CA THR A 70 -14.32 8.45 -11.44
C THR A 70 -15.63 7.85 -11.94
N GLY A 71 -16.49 7.35 -11.04
CA GLY A 71 -17.69 6.59 -11.38
C GLY A 71 -17.43 5.23 -12.01
N ARG A 72 -16.17 4.77 -12.05
CA ARG A 72 -15.77 3.47 -12.58
C ARG A 72 -15.62 2.47 -11.44
N GLU A 73 -16.14 1.26 -11.63
CA GLU A 73 -15.95 0.18 -10.66
C GLU A 73 -14.48 -0.23 -10.54
N MET A 74 -14.05 -0.55 -9.32
CA MET A 74 -12.70 -1.03 -8.99
C MET A 74 -12.79 -2.06 -7.86
N GLU A 75 -13.10 -3.32 -8.20
CA GLU A 75 -13.12 -4.41 -7.20
C GLU A 75 -11.72 -4.75 -6.68
N LYS A 76 -10.71 -4.67 -7.55
CA LYS A 76 -9.30 -4.94 -7.20
C LYS A 76 -8.35 -4.18 -8.10
N TRP A 77 -7.34 -3.58 -7.50
CA TRP A 77 -6.26 -2.92 -8.22
C TRP A 77 -5.46 -3.92 -9.08
N PRO A 78 -5.33 -3.68 -10.41
CA PRO A 78 -4.52 -4.52 -11.29
C PRO A 78 -3.05 -4.57 -10.86
N THR A 79 -2.54 -3.44 -10.39
CA THR A 79 -1.17 -3.29 -9.89
C THR A 79 -1.19 -2.43 -8.63
N VAL A 80 -0.51 -2.90 -7.58
CA VAL A 80 -0.21 -2.12 -6.37
C VAL A 80 1.30 -1.98 -6.25
N MET A 81 1.79 -0.75 -6.18
CA MET A 81 3.19 -0.42 -5.96
C MET A 81 3.36 0.08 -4.53
N LEU A 82 4.25 -0.58 -3.78
CA LEU A 82 4.67 -0.15 -2.47
C LEU A 82 5.89 0.76 -2.62
N CYS A 83 5.77 2.00 -2.19
CA CYS A 83 6.78 3.04 -2.39
C CYS A 83 7.18 3.66 -1.05
N ARG A 84 8.40 4.23 -0.98
CA ARG A 84 8.81 5.17 0.06
C ARG A 84 9.13 6.49 -0.61
N ILE A 85 8.19 7.43 -0.56
CA ILE A 85 8.33 8.74 -1.16
C ILE A 85 8.71 9.71 -0.04
N HIS A 86 9.95 10.18 -0.06
CA HIS A 86 10.42 11.24 0.82
C HIS A 86 10.25 12.57 0.08
N SER A 87 9.50 13.50 0.65
CA SER A 87 9.60 14.90 0.20
C SER A 87 10.93 15.43 0.72
N PRO A 88 11.81 15.99 -0.12
CA PRO A 88 12.89 16.82 0.40
C PRO A 88 12.23 17.98 1.15
N GLU A 89 12.64 18.22 2.38
CA GLU A 89 12.37 19.49 3.07
C GLU A 89 12.98 20.66 2.28
#